data_AF-A0A072V7U2-F1
#
_entry.id   AF-A0A072V7U2-F1
#
_cell.length_a   1.000
_cell.length_b   1.000
_cell.length_c   1.000
_cell.angle_alpha   90.00
_cell.angle_beta   90.00
_cell.angle_gamma   90.00
#
_symmetry.space_group_name_H-M   'P 1'
#
loop_
_entity.id
_entity.type
_entity.pdbx_description
1 polymer ?
#
loop_
_entity_poly.entity_id
_entity_poly.type
_entity_poly.pdbx_seq_one_letter_code
_entity_poly.pdbx_strand_id
1 'polypeptide(L)'
;MDTTIVEGRSISKPPYFDGTTTNCTEWKERIKIFIQSVDFDLWLVIKNGPNIPKIMIDGIASEKSEDEFNGEDKKNVELEAKAKNILCCALNPDDLKRISSCQTAKEMWEELDREVTTSNVNTTPPVSQQTPAVALYDTPNSEFLEETSNDPRKRFLKLCVPIHKHALNGNWPAAKRILDEDDKLKNAAIANGCPTLLHIAAGANRIHFVKELLSILDDNDIALQDMKGNTAFCFAAAAGNIEIVDLLLDRNSQLPVIRDGKGYTPIQYAALQGRCKTTWHLYEKTIHCFEDDDWDLLFFACIHNGIYDLALKMVRDRNALAFARDVNEETALHILAQNGLPLNSGCHCPEHDHNPIMTNPGMKSHIVFQLVKFLWTTILEKHYSSKVELNKIINEPSQKVKKIMLPGQIKMRNSEGFTAQELFSIEHETLRENAESWMKKTAESCMLISTVIATGVFAAATTLPGGTDDSGKPHYLNKTSFLVFAISDAFAFISSATAILIFLSILVSRYGEYDFYKSLPLKLISGLITLAISATSMMVALSTNFFIIYFHGSTLVPSFISIFSFLPIPLYIGLQFSLFSDIINSTYYWRTLSNHGKNMIYVLEK
;
A
#
# COMPACT_ATOMS: atom_id res chain seq x y z
N MET A 1 5.01 1.77 -15.76
CA MET A 1 4.12 1.43 -16.88
C MET A 1 2.72 1.23 -16.34
N ASP A 2 1.82 2.02 -16.90
CA ASP A 2 0.38 2.20 -16.70
C ASP A 2 -0.43 1.19 -15.87
N THR A 3 -0.73 1.61 -14.64
CA THR A 3 -1.86 1.14 -13.82
C THR A 3 -3.18 1.67 -14.39
N THR A 4 -3.71 1.01 -15.43
CA THR A 4 -5.11 1.24 -15.86
C THR A 4 -6.04 0.40 -15.00
N ILE A 5 -6.66 1.08 -14.03
CA ILE A 5 -7.75 0.58 -13.19
C ILE A 5 -8.80 -0.04 -14.10
N VAL A 6 -9.06 -1.34 -13.94
CA VAL A 6 -10.19 -2.02 -14.59
C VAL A 6 -11.46 -1.33 -14.10
N GLU A 7 -12.13 -0.56 -14.96
CA GLU A 7 -13.47 -0.04 -14.71
C GLU A 7 -14.46 -1.21 -14.63
N GLY A 8 -14.59 -1.79 -13.43
CA GLY A 8 -15.81 -2.46 -13.01
C GLY A 8 -16.82 -1.40 -12.61
N ARG A 9 -18.10 -1.61 -12.94
CA ARG A 9 -19.23 -0.78 -12.46
C ARG A 9 -19.31 -0.85 -10.93
N SER A 10 -18.48 -0.06 -10.26
CA SER A 10 -18.48 0.09 -8.81
C SER A 10 -19.62 0.99 -8.41
N ILE A 11 -20.49 0.51 -7.52
CA ILE A 11 -21.49 1.37 -6.86
C ILE A 11 -20.87 2.25 -5.77
N SER A 12 -19.62 1.98 -5.39
CA SER A 12 -18.93 2.62 -4.26
C SER A 12 -17.72 3.47 -4.64
N LYS A 13 -17.33 3.48 -5.93
CA LYS A 13 -16.19 4.27 -6.43
C LYS A 13 -16.62 5.12 -7.63
N PRO A 14 -16.19 6.39 -7.71
CA PRO A 14 -16.53 7.22 -8.84
C PRO A 14 -15.94 6.66 -10.14
N PRO A 15 -16.63 6.80 -11.29
CA PRO A 15 -16.09 6.46 -12.60
C PRO A 15 -14.83 7.29 -12.88
N TYR A 16 -13.81 6.64 -13.42
CA TYR A 16 -12.50 7.26 -13.63
C TYR A 16 -12.41 7.85 -15.03
N PHE A 17 -11.89 9.07 -15.15
CA PHE A 17 -11.69 9.75 -16.41
C PHE A 17 -10.32 9.41 -17.00
N ASP A 18 -10.32 8.81 -18.18
CA ASP A 18 -9.11 8.37 -18.89
C ASP A 18 -8.46 9.45 -19.77
N GLY A 19 -9.01 10.66 -19.82
CA GLY A 19 -8.44 11.80 -20.54
C GLY A 19 -8.80 11.89 -22.02
N THR A 20 -9.69 11.03 -22.54
CA THR A 20 -10.11 11.09 -23.95
C THR A 20 -11.31 12.03 -24.14
N THR A 21 -11.18 13.01 -25.05
CA THR A 21 -12.22 14.05 -25.30
C THR A 21 -13.54 13.46 -25.82
N THR A 22 -13.49 12.33 -26.53
CA THR A 22 -14.66 11.55 -26.98
C THR A 22 -15.44 10.88 -25.84
N ASN A 23 -14.80 10.62 -24.69
CA ASN A 23 -15.41 9.98 -23.52
C ASN A 23 -15.86 10.99 -22.45
N CYS A 24 -15.55 12.29 -22.59
CA CYS A 24 -15.85 13.32 -21.59
C CYS A 24 -17.36 13.48 -21.34
N THR A 25 -18.18 13.51 -22.39
CA THR A 25 -19.65 13.64 -22.26
C THR A 25 -20.27 12.41 -21.60
N GLU A 26 -19.80 11.21 -21.95
CA GLU A 26 -20.28 9.95 -21.37
C GLU A 26 -19.83 9.79 -19.91
N TRP A 27 -18.57 10.11 -19.62
CA TRP A 27 -18.03 10.15 -18.26
C TRP A 27 -18.78 11.15 -17.38
N LYS A 28 -19.11 12.34 -17.89
CA LYS A 28 -19.88 13.37 -17.16
C LYS A 28 -21.26 12.87 -16.71
N GLU A 29 -21.99 12.19 -17.59
CA GLU A 29 -23.28 11.62 -17.19
C GLU A 29 -23.09 10.48 -16.18
N ARG A 30 -22.03 9.66 -16.31
CA ARG A 30 -21.72 8.60 -15.34
C ARG A 30 -21.35 9.14 -13.96
N ILE A 31 -20.49 10.15 -13.87
CA ILE A 31 -20.07 10.74 -12.59
C ILE A 31 -21.22 11.48 -11.91
N LYS A 32 -22.08 12.13 -12.70
CA LYS A 32 -23.33 12.75 -12.21
C LYS A 32 -24.29 11.73 -11.63
N ILE A 33 -24.55 10.63 -12.33
CA ILE A 33 -25.39 9.53 -11.81
C ILE A 33 -24.78 8.94 -10.54
N PHE A 34 -23.45 8.78 -10.49
CA PHE A 34 -22.74 8.30 -9.31
C PHE A 34 -22.92 9.25 -8.11
N ILE A 35 -22.66 10.54 -8.28
CA ILE A 35 -22.81 11.54 -7.21
C ILE A 35 -24.26 11.55 -6.69
N GLN A 36 -25.25 11.54 -7.60
CA GLN A 36 -26.67 11.47 -7.24
C GLN A 36 -27.03 10.19 -6.48
N SER A 37 -26.36 9.08 -6.77
CA SER A 37 -26.57 7.81 -6.07
C SER A 37 -25.93 7.76 -4.68
N VAL A 38 -24.84 8.52 -4.46
CA VAL A 38 -24.16 8.62 -3.17
C VAL A 38 -24.94 9.53 -2.22
N ASP A 39 -25.28 10.73 -2.68
CA ASP A 39 -26.14 11.68 -2.00
C ASP A 39 -26.59 12.76 -2.99
N PHE A 40 -27.90 12.92 -3.16
CA PHE A 40 -28.45 13.91 -4.09
C PHE A 40 -28.08 15.35 -3.70
N ASP A 41 -27.90 15.62 -2.40
CA ASP A 41 -27.50 16.94 -1.90
C ASP A 41 -26.09 17.33 -2.40
N LEU A 42 -25.19 16.36 -2.63
CA LEU A 42 -23.87 16.60 -3.21
C LEU A 42 -23.96 17.12 -4.65
N TRP A 43 -24.89 16.58 -5.44
CA TRP A 43 -25.11 17.07 -6.81
C TRP A 43 -25.68 18.49 -6.82
N LEU A 44 -26.55 18.82 -5.85
CA LEU A 44 -27.06 20.19 -5.71
C LEU A 44 -25.96 21.19 -5.35
N VAL A 45 -25.01 20.80 -4.51
CA VAL A 45 -23.83 21.62 -4.16
C VAL A 45 -22.94 21.86 -5.39
N ILE A 46 -22.66 20.83 -6.19
CA ILE A 46 -21.87 20.97 -7.43
C ILE A 46 -22.59 21.86 -8.45
N LYS A 47 -23.91 21.68 -8.61
CA LYS A 47 -24.70 22.42 -9.61
C LYS A 47 -24.91 23.89 -9.22
N ASN A 48 -25.23 24.16 -7.95
CA ASN A 48 -25.65 25.48 -7.50
C ASN A 48 -24.50 26.30 -6.88
N GLY A 49 -23.48 25.63 -6.34
CA GLY A 49 -22.35 26.21 -5.61
C GLY A 49 -22.46 25.98 -4.10
N PRO A 50 -21.35 26.15 -3.34
CA PRO A 50 -21.36 25.95 -1.90
C PRO A 50 -22.28 26.94 -1.20
N ASN A 51 -23.01 26.46 -0.20
CA ASN A 51 -23.79 27.32 0.68
C ASN A 51 -22.88 27.86 1.79
N ILE A 52 -22.24 29.01 1.53
CA ILE A 52 -21.26 29.63 2.44
C ILE A 52 -21.99 30.13 3.70
N PRO A 53 -21.65 29.66 4.91
CA PRO A 53 -22.24 30.16 6.15
C PRO A 53 -21.90 31.64 6.35
N LYS A 54 -22.91 32.52 6.38
CA LYS A 54 -22.74 33.96 6.61
C LYS A 54 -23.48 34.43 7.86
N ILE A 55 -22.87 35.32 8.65
CA ILE A 55 -23.54 36.10 9.70
C ILE A 55 -23.84 37.49 9.15
N MET A 56 -25.03 38.00 9.47
CA MET A 56 -25.41 39.38 9.19
C MET A 56 -24.92 40.25 10.34
N ILE A 57 -23.85 41.02 10.11
CA ILE A 57 -23.40 42.07 11.03
C ILE A 57 -23.72 43.40 10.36
N ASP A 58 -24.60 44.21 10.96
CA ASP A 58 -25.00 45.53 10.46
C ASP A 58 -25.46 45.57 8.99
N GLY A 59 -26.19 44.55 8.55
CA GLY A 59 -26.73 44.47 7.18
C GLY A 59 -25.71 44.06 6.11
N ILE A 60 -24.46 43.76 6.50
CA ILE A 60 -23.42 43.21 5.64
C ILE A 60 -23.26 41.73 5.96
N ALA A 61 -23.37 40.88 4.93
CA ALA A 61 -23.17 39.45 5.07
C ALA A 61 -21.67 39.13 5.14
N SER A 62 -21.15 38.88 6.34
CA SER A 62 -19.77 38.45 6.59
C SER A 62 -19.70 36.92 6.72
N GLU A 63 -18.60 36.31 6.32
CA GLU A 63 -18.37 34.87 6.49
C GLU A 63 -18.28 34.52 7.98
N LYS A 64 -18.91 33.41 8.38
CA LYS A 64 -18.82 32.88 9.74
C LYS A 64 -17.42 32.30 9.98
N SER A 65 -16.89 32.47 11.19
CA SER A 65 -15.74 31.69 11.64
C SER A 65 -16.12 30.22 11.88
N GLU A 66 -15.21 29.27 11.67
CA GLU A 66 -15.44 27.83 11.89
C GLU A 66 -15.92 27.51 13.32
N ASP A 67 -15.51 28.32 14.30
CA ASP A 67 -15.90 28.21 15.70
C ASP A 67 -17.39 28.56 15.94
N GLU A 68 -18.03 29.25 15.00
CA GLU A 68 -19.42 29.72 15.08
C GLU A 68 -20.40 28.87 14.24
N PHE A 69 -19.92 27.78 13.63
CA PHE A 69 -20.74 26.94 12.76
C PHE A 69 -21.80 26.16 13.53
N ASN A 70 -23.06 26.32 13.12
CA ASN A 70 -24.16 25.48 13.58
C ASN A 70 -24.14 24.10 12.87
N GLY A 71 -25.04 23.19 13.25
CA GLY A 71 -25.08 21.84 12.67
C GLY A 71 -25.30 21.81 11.15
N GLU A 72 -26.06 22.77 10.61
CA GLU A 72 -26.35 22.88 9.18
C GLU A 72 -25.16 23.47 8.41
N ASP A 73 -24.47 24.46 9.00
CA ASP A 73 -23.24 25.04 8.46
C ASP A 73 -22.16 23.96 8.30
N LYS A 74 -21.98 23.11 9.33
CA LYS A 74 -21.03 21.97 9.29
C LYS A 74 -21.42 20.94 8.23
N LYS A 75 -22.71 20.62 8.11
CA LYS A 75 -23.22 19.70 7.08
C LYS A 75 -22.94 20.21 5.67
N ASN A 76 -23.15 21.50 5.42
CA ASN A 76 -22.91 22.10 4.10
C ASN A 76 -21.42 22.12 3.72
N VAL A 77 -20.53 22.43 4.67
CA VAL A 77 -19.08 22.38 4.47
C VAL A 77 -18.61 20.93 4.23
N GLU A 78 -19.19 19.97 4.93
CA GLU A 78 -18.91 18.54 4.74
C GLU A 78 -19.34 18.06 3.34
N LEU A 79 -20.52 18.47 2.87
CA LEU A 79 -21.01 18.15 1.53
C LEU A 79 -20.10 18.75 0.44
N GLU A 80 -19.65 19.99 0.58
CA GLU A 80 -18.70 20.62 -0.35
C GLU A 80 -17.35 19.88 -0.39
N ALA A 81 -16.81 19.52 0.78
CA ALA A 81 -15.56 18.76 0.85
C ALA A 81 -15.68 17.36 0.22
N LYS A 82 -16.82 16.68 0.45
CA LYS A 82 -17.13 15.38 -0.16
C LYS A 82 -17.26 15.49 -1.68
N ALA A 83 -17.94 16.53 -2.18
CA ALA A 83 -18.09 16.78 -3.61
C ALA A 83 -16.73 16.97 -4.30
N LYS A 84 -15.85 17.81 -3.74
CA LYS A 84 -14.48 18.01 -4.24
C LYS A 84 -13.68 16.71 -4.25
N ASN A 85 -13.74 15.95 -3.15
CA ASN A 85 -13.01 14.70 -3.04
C ASN A 85 -13.44 13.68 -4.10
N ILE A 86 -14.75 13.58 -4.38
CA ILE A 86 -15.28 12.70 -5.42
C ILE A 86 -14.76 13.12 -6.79
N LEU A 87 -14.80 14.42 -7.14
CA LEU A 87 -14.31 14.93 -8.41
C LEU A 87 -12.80 14.70 -8.59
N CYS A 88 -11.99 14.96 -7.55
CA CYS A 88 -10.55 14.69 -7.59
C CYS A 88 -10.21 13.21 -7.78
N CYS A 89 -10.96 12.32 -7.11
CA CYS A 89 -10.74 10.87 -7.23
C CYS A 89 -11.21 10.30 -8.58
N ALA A 90 -12.05 11.03 -9.30
CA ALA A 90 -12.59 10.62 -10.58
C ALA A 90 -11.68 11.01 -11.76
N LEU A 91 -10.58 11.75 -11.54
CA LEU A 91 -9.75 12.33 -12.60
C LEU A 91 -8.33 11.77 -12.61
N ASN A 92 -7.70 11.78 -13.78
CA ASN A 92 -6.30 11.44 -13.95
C ASN A 92 -5.36 12.58 -13.45
N PRO A 93 -4.05 12.32 -13.28
CA PRO A 93 -3.11 13.31 -12.75
C PRO A 93 -2.96 14.59 -13.59
N ASP A 94 -3.17 14.52 -14.90
CA ASP A 94 -3.01 15.66 -15.80
C ASP A 94 -4.25 16.58 -15.78
N ASP A 95 -5.44 16.00 -15.70
CA ASP A 95 -6.69 16.74 -15.52
C ASP A 95 -6.86 17.26 -14.08
N LEU A 96 -6.30 16.55 -13.10
CA LEU A 96 -6.25 17.00 -11.70
C LEU A 96 -5.45 18.31 -11.56
N LYS A 97 -4.35 18.48 -12.33
CA LYS A 97 -3.58 19.75 -12.32
C LYS A 97 -4.42 20.94 -12.79
N ARG A 98 -5.39 20.72 -13.67
CA ARG A 98 -6.23 21.79 -14.24
C ARG A 98 -7.26 22.31 -13.25
N ILE A 99 -7.90 21.41 -12.51
CA ILE A 99 -8.86 21.75 -11.46
C ILE A 99 -8.19 22.13 -10.13
N SER A 100 -6.86 22.00 -10.02
CA SER A 100 -6.12 22.30 -8.79
C SER A 100 -6.18 23.77 -8.35
N SER A 101 -6.48 24.68 -9.29
CA SER A 101 -6.66 26.11 -9.01
C SER A 101 -8.09 26.51 -8.63
N CYS A 102 -9.07 25.59 -8.73
CA CYS A 102 -10.47 25.87 -8.43
C CYS A 102 -10.73 25.86 -6.91
N GLN A 103 -11.49 26.83 -6.42
CA GLN A 103 -11.80 26.97 -5.00
C GLN A 103 -13.10 26.25 -4.60
N THR A 104 -13.98 25.94 -5.54
CA THR A 104 -15.28 25.29 -5.27
C THR A 104 -15.52 24.07 -6.15
N ALA A 105 -16.33 23.11 -5.68
CA ALA A 105 -16.71 21.93 -6.46
C ALA A 105 -17.45 22.31 -7.75
N LYS A 106 -18.18 23.43 -7.73
CA LYS A 106 -18.83 24.02 -8.90
C LYS A 106 -17.81 24.53 -9.92
N GLU A 107 -16.80 25.30 -9.49
CA GLU A 107 -15.74 25.77 -10.39
C GLU A 107 -14.98 24.60 -11.02
N MET A 108 -14.70 23.55 -10.25
CA MET A 108 -14.08 22.33 -10.78
C MET A 108 -14.95 21.70 -11.87
N TRP A 109 -16.27 21.65 -11.67
CA TRP A 109 -17.22 21.12 -12.65
C TRP A 109 -17.35 21.98 -13.91
N GLU A 110 -17.37 23.31 -13.77
CA GLU A 110 -17.44 24.26 -14.88
C GLU A 110 -16.15 24.30 -15.71
N GLU A 111 -14.98 24.14 -15.09
CA GLU A 111 -13.70 24.03 -15.79
C GLU A 111 -13.66 22.76 -16.66
N LEU A 112 -14.18 21.64 -16.15
CA LEU A 112 -14.33 20.41 -16.93
C LEU A 112 -15.34 20.60 -18.09
N ASP A 113 -16.18 21.63 -18.07
CA ASP A 113 -17.14 21.94 -19.13
C ASP A 113 -16.57 22.76 -20.30
N ARG A 114 -15.48 23.52 -20.06
CA ARG A 114 -14.85 24.38 -21.07
C ARG A 114 -14.24 23.65 -22.28
N GLU A 115 -13.95 22.35 -22.19
CA GLU A 115 -13.40 21.57 -23.32
C GLU A 115 -14.40 21.28 -24.45
N VAL A 116 -15.70 21.25 -24.16
CA VAL A 116 -16.72 20.91 -25.17
C VAL A 116 -16.87 22.04 -26.20
N THR A 117 -16.47 23.26 -25.86
CA THR A 117 -16.76 24.46 -26.67
C THR A 117 -15.56 24.95 -27.49
N THR A 118 -14.33 24.50 -27.22
CA THR A 118 -13.10 25.07 -27.81
C THR A 118 -12.45 24.23 -28.92
N SER A 119 -12.95 23.01 -29.20
CA SER A 119 -12.35 22.12 -30.21
C SER A 119 -12.87 22.31 -31.65
N ASN A 120 -13.81 23.24 -31.88
CA ASN A 120 -14.22 23.63 -33.23
C ASN A 120 -13.56 24.97 -33.60
N VAL A 121 -12.44 24.93 -34.32
CA VAL A 121 -12.00 25.90 -35.37
C VAL A 121 -10.54 25.63 -35.79
N ASN A 122 -10.39 25.19 -37.06
CA ASN A 122 -9.28 25.40 -38.04
C ASN A 122 -7.85 24.88 -37.70
N THR A 123 -7.04 24.26 -38.57
CA THR A 123 -7.01 23.97 -40.02
C THR A 123 -5.84 22.99 -40.27
N THR A 124 -5.98 22.00 -41.17
CA THR A 124 -4.88 21.23 -41.82
C THR A 124 -4.13 22.13 -42.84
N PRO A 125 -2.93 21.79 -43.43
CA PRO A 125 -2.27 20.47 -43.63
C PRO A 125 -0.69 20.51 -43.50
N PRO A 126 0.11 19.55 -44.04
CA PRO A 126 0.12 18.09 -43.86
C PRO A 126 1.53 17.56 -43.48
N VAL A 127 1.69 16.71 -42.46
CA VAL A 127 2.86 15.80 -42.36
C VAL A 127 2.45 14.48 -41.71
N SER A 128 2.55 13.41 -42.50
CA SER A 128 2.48 11.98 -42.17
C SER A 128 1.58 11.54 -41.00
N GLN A 129 0.39 11.05 -41.35
CA GLN A 129 -0.33 10.10 -40.53
C GLN A 129 0.55 8.85 -40.30
N GLN A 130 1.05 8.69 -39.08
CA GLN A 130 1.19 7.36 -38.49
C GLN A 130 0.20 7.31 -37.33
N THR A 131 -0.99 6.80 -37.67
CA THR A 131 -1.98 6.27 -36.74
C THR A 131 -1.27 5.29 -35.79
N PRO A 132 -1.47 5.35 -34.46
CA PRO A 132 -1.13 4.22 -33.62
C PRO A 132 -2.01 3.05 -34.09
N ALA A 133 -1.38 1.94 -34.47
CA ALA A 133 -2.06 0.79 -35.04
C ALA A 133 -3.21 0.34 -34.12
N VAL A 134 -4.43 0.32 -34.66
CA VAL A 134 -5.53 -0.50 -34.14
C VAL A 134 -4.98 -1.92 -34.10
N ALA A 135 -4.81 -2.49 -32.91
CA ALA A 135 -4.37 -3.87 -32.77
C ALA A 135 -5.35 -4.78 -33.53
N LEU A 136 -4.79 -5.60 -34.40
CA LEU A 136 -5.47 -6.39 -35.43
C LEU A 136 -6.12 -7.64 -34.80
N TYR A 137 -7.13 -7.46 -33.95
CA TYR A 137 -7.90 -8.58 -33.38
C TYR A 137 -8.98 -9.04 -34.36
N ASP A 138 -9.36 -10.31 -34.30
CA ASP A 138 -10.53 -10.84 -35.02
C ASP A 138 -11.81 -10.36 -34.30
N THR A 139 -12.14 -9.08 -34.50
CA THR A 139 -13.29 -8.44 -33.85
C THR A 139 -14.60 -8.78 -34.55
N PRO A 140 -15.71 -8.93 -33.79
CA PRO A 140 -17.02 -9.14 -34.39
C PRO A 140 -17.50 -7.93 -35.19
N ASN A 141 -18.37 -8.19 -36.17
CA ASN A 141 -18.97 -7.13 -36.98
C ASN A 141 -19.71 -6.10 -36.11
N SER A 142 -19.40 -4.82 -36.31
CA SER A 142 -19.96 -3.68 -35.57
C SER A 142 -21.09 -2.96 -36.31
N GLU A 143 -21.69 -3.57 -37.34
CA GLU A 143 -22.83 -3.02 -38.11
C GLU A 143 -23.99 -2.52 -37.23
N PHE A 144 -24.22 -3.15 -36.07
CA PHE A 144 -25.28 -2.75 -35.14
C PHE A 144 -24.89 -1.59 -34.19
N LEU A 145 -23.62 -1.16 -34.24
CA LEU A 145 -23.04 -0.09 -33.43
C LEU A 145 -22.62 1.14 -34.25
N GLU A 146 -22.38 1.01 -35.57
CA GLU A 146 -21.93 2.09 -36.45
C GLU A 146 -23.04 3.09 -36.87
N GLU A 147 -22.71 4.39 -36.93
CA GLU A 147 -23.63 5.50 -37.24
C GLU A 147 -23.90 5.72 -38.75
N THR A 148 -23.68 4.73 -39.61
CA THR A 148 -23.64 4.94 -41.07
C THR A 148 -24.99 4.89 -41.80
N SER A 149 -26.14 4.88 -41.10
CA SER A 149 -27.47 5.09 -41.73
C SER A 149 -28.53 5.62 -40.77
N ASN A 150 -29.67 6.11 -41.29
CA ASN A 150 -30.66 6.94 -40.57
C ASN A 150 -31.43 6.32 -39.37
N ASP A 151 -31.15 5.10 -38.89
CA ASP A 151 -31.75 4.62 -37.62
C ASP A 151 -31.00 3.48 -36.87
N PRO A 152 -29.70 3.61 -36.54
CA PRO A 152 -28.91 2.56 -35.89
C PRO A 152 -29.34 2.39 -34.43
N ARG A 153 -29.64 3.50 -33.75
CA ARG A 153 -30.07 3.54 -32.35
C ARG A 153 -31.36 2.77 -32.13
N LYS A 154 -32.36 2.87 -33.03
CA LYS A 154 -33.60 2.11 -32.88
C LYS A 154 -33.40 0.62 -33.15
N ARG A 155 -32.56 0.24 -34.12
CA ARG A 155 -32.19 -1.17 -34.34
C ARG A 155 -31.45 -1.76 -33.13
N PHE A 156 -30.46 -1.05 -32.59
CA PHE A 156 -29.75 -1.42 -31.37
C PHE A 156 -30.71 -1.58 -30.17
N LEU A 157 -31.58 -0.60 -29.92
CA LEU A 157 -32.57 -0.66 -28.83
C LEU A 157 -33.61 -1.77 -29.04
N LYS A 158 -33.96 -2.08 -30.29
CA LYS A 158 -34.95 -3.11 -30.63
C LYS A 158 -34.38 -4.53 -30.55
N LEU A 159 -33.14 -4.75 -30.99
CA LEU A 159 -32.56 -6.08 -31.15
C LEU A 159 -31.46 -6.37 -30.12
N CYS A 160 -30.44 -5.50 -30.03
CA CYS A 160 -29.26 -5.72 -29.20
C CYS A 160 -29.58 -5.66 -27.70
N VAL A 161 -30.37 -4.68 -27.25
CA VAL A 161 -30.73 -4.55 -25.82
C VAL A 161 -31.54 -5.76 -25.31
N PRO A 162 -32.61 -6.22 -25.99
CA PRO A 162 -33.35 -7.40 -25.54
C PRO A 162 -32.54 -8.68 -25.61
N ILE A 163 -31.80 -8.92 -26.71
CA ILE A 163 -31.02 -10.16 -26.86
C ILE A 163 -29.89 -10.25 -25.81
N HIS A 164 -29.24 -9.12 -25.51
CA HIS A 164 -28.26 -9.02 -24.41
C HIS A 164 -28.91 -9.41 -23.07
N LYS A 165 -30.09 -8.86 -22.75
CA LYS A 165 -30.83 -9.21 -21.53
C LYS A 165 -31.22 -10.69 -21.49
N HIS A 166 -31.61 -11.27 -22.61
CA HIS A 166 -31.94 -12.70 -22.70
C HIS A 166 -30.71 -13.58 -22.50
N ALA A 167 -29.54 -13.22 -23.06
CA ALA A 167 -28.28 -13.91 -22.81
C ALA A 167 -27.84 -13.81 -21.34
N LEU A 168 -27.92 -12.63 -20.72
CA LEU A 168 -27.63 -12.47 -19.29
C LEU A 168 -28.52 -13.34 -18.40
N ASN A 169 -29.78 -13.53 -18.79
CA ASN A 169 -30.76 -14.31 -18.01
C ASN A 169 -30.82 -15.80 -18.41
N GLY A 170 -30.15 -16.21 -19.50
CA GLY A 170 -30.20 -17.58 -20.02
C GLY A 170 -31.52 -17.95 -20.72
N ASN A 171 -32.32 -16.97 -21.17
CA ASN A 171 -33.58 -17.22 -21.86
C ASN A 171 -33.35 -17.50 -23.36
N TRP A 172 -32.89 -18.71 -23.67
CA TRP A 172 -32.62 -19.14 -25.04
C TRP A 172 -33.83 -19.04 -25.97
N PRO A 173 -35.06 -19.50 -25.61
CA PRO A 173 -36.21 -19.41 -26.51
C PRO A 173 -36.54 -17.98 -26.95
N ALA A 174 -36.38 -17.00 -26.05
CA ALA A 174 -36.60 -15.60 -26.40
C ALA A 174 -35.46 -15.03 -27.25
N ALA A 175 -34.21 -15.36 -26.95
CA ALA A 175 -33.07 -14.95 -27.76
C ALA A 175 -33.12 -15.55 -29.17
N LYS A 176 -33.47 -16.84 -29.29
CA LYS A 176 -33.58 -17.55 -30.57
C LYS A 176 -34.59 -16.89 -31.50
N ARG A 177 -35.75 -16.45 -30.99
CA ARG A 177 -36.71 -15.67 -31.80
C ARG A 177 -36.11 -14.39 -32.39
N ILE A 178 -35.21 -13.72 -31.65
CA ILE A 178 -34.52 -12.52 -32.15
C ILE A 178 -33.43 -12.89 -33.16
N LEU A 179 -32.71 -14.00 -32.94
CA LEU A 179 -31.74 -14.53 -33.91
C LEU A 179 -32.42 -14.97 -35.20
N ASP A 180 -33.62 -15.55 -35.12
CA ASP A 180 -34.42 -15.93 -36.30
C ASP A 180 -34.89 -14.70 -37.10
N GLU A 181 -34.98 -13.51 -36.48
CA GLU A 181 -35.26 -12.24 -37.17
C GLU A 181 -34.02 -11.68 -37.91
N ASP A 182 -32.82 -11.86 -37.34
CA ASP A 182 -31.55 -11.40 -37.92
C ASP A 182 -30.38 -12.30 -37.49
N ASP A 183 -30.03 -13.28 -38.35
CA ASP A 183 -29.00 -14.29 -38.08
C ASP A 183 -27.61 -13.68 -37.85
N LYS A 184 -27.33 -12.48 -38.39
CA LYS A 184 -26.05 -11.79 -38.18
C LYS A 184 -25.78 -11.47 -36.71
N LEU A 185 -26.83 -11.41 -35.87
CA LEU A 185 -26.68 -11.12 -34.44
C LEU A 185 -25.93 -12.23 -33.67
N LYS A 186 -25.82 -13.45 -34.21
CA LYS A 186 -25.15 -14.55 -33.51
C LYS A 186 -23.66 -14.29 -33.28
N ASN A 187 -23.00 -13.59 -34.21
CA ASN A 187 -21.57 -13.29 -34.18
C ASN A 187 -21.24 -11.79 -34.23
N ALA A 188 -22.24 -10.91 -34.24
CA ALA A 188 -22.03 -9.47 -34.19
C ALA A 188 -21.78 -8.93 -32.77
N ALA A 189 -21.24 -7.71 -32.72
CA ALA A 189 -21.12 -6.92 -31.51
C ALA A 189 -22.50 -6.43 -31.04
N ILE A 190 -22.91 -6.80 -29.82
CA ILE A 190 -24.25 -6.48 -29.29
C ILE A 190 -24.24 -5.41 -28.18
N ALA A 191 -23.07 -4.89 -27.81
CA ALA A 191 -22.93 -3.83 -26.80
C ALA A 191 -21.61 -3.05 -26.98
N ASN A 192 -21.44 -1.96 -26.23
CA ASN A 192 -20.15 -1.26 -26.14
C ASN A 192 -19.08 -2.21 -25.60
N GLY A 193 -17.85 -2.09 -26.13
CA GLY A 193 -16.78 -3.07 -25.90
C GLY A 193 -16.74 -4.21 -26.91
N CYS A 194 -17.63 -4.22 -27.91
CA CYS A 194 -17.76 -5.28 -28.92
C CYS A 194 -17.91 -6.72 -28.40
N PRO A 195 -18.63 -7.02 -27.30
CA PRO A 195 -18.88 -8.41 -26.94
C PRO A 195 -19.93 -9.02 -27.88
N THR A 196 -19.73 -10.30 -28.22
CA THR A 196 -20.74 -11.13 -28.88
C THR A 196 -21.71 -11.74 -27.87
N LEU A 197 -22.79 -12.35 -28.36
CA LEU A 197 -23.75 -13.08 -27.53
C LEU A 197 -23.07 -14.19 -26.69
N LEU A 198 -22.05 -14.84 -27.26
CA LEU A 198 -21.29 -15.90 -26.60
C LEU A 198 -20.51 -15.38 -25.39
N HIS A 199 -19.89 -14.20 -25.49
CA HIS A 199 -19.19 -13.55 -24.36
C HIS A 199 -20.12 -13.33 -23.18
N ILE A 200 -21.30 -12.77 -23.45
CA ILE A 200 -22.30 -12.44 -22.43
C ILE A 200 -22.83 -13.71 -21.76
N ALA A 201 -23.20 -14.72 -22.55
CA ALA A 201 -23.75 -15.97 -22.03
C ALA A 201 -22.70 -16.77 -21.22
N ALA A 202 -21.44 -16.79 -21.68
CA ALA A 202 -20.32 -17.42 -20.98
C ALA A 202 -20.03 -16.75 -19.64
N GLY A 203 -19.87 -15.42 -19.62
CA GLY A 203 -19.63 -14.65 -18.40
C GLY A 203 -20.79 -14.68 -17.40
N ALA A 204 -22.03 -14.73 -17.89
CA ALA A 204 -23.24 -14.86 -17.07
C ALA A 204 -23.54 -16.31 -16.63
N ASN A 205 -22.66 -17.26 -16.96
CA ASN A 205 -22.75 -18.64 -16.54
C ASN A 205 -24.04 -19.37 -17.02
N ARG A 206 -24.43 -19.16 -18.29
CA ARG A 206 -25.65 -19.72 -18.88
C ARG A 206 -25.36 -20.95 -19.74
N ILE A 207 -25.09 -22.07 -19.09
CA ILE A 207 -24.66 -23.33 -19.71
C ILE A 207 -25.56 -23.76 -20.87
N HIS A 208 -26.87 -23.91 -20.65
CA HIS A 208 -27.81 -24.31 -21.70
C HIS A 208 -27.84 -23.30 -22.86
N PHE A 209 -27.79 -22.01 -22.55
CA PHE A 209 -27.76 -20.97 -23.57
C PHE A 209 -26.49 -21.07 -24.43
N VAL A 210 -25.33 -21.26 -23.79
CA VAL A 210 -24.06 -21.45 -24.48
C VAL A 210 -24.09 -22.70 -25.35
N LYS A 211 -24.56 -23.84 -24.84
CA LYS A 211 -24.65 -25.10 -25.60
C LYS A 211 -25.49 -24.94 -26.87
N GLU A 212 -26.64 -24.31 -26.75
CA GLU A 212 -27.52 -24.06 -27.89
C GLU A 212 -26.93 -23.04 -28.86
N LEU A 213 -26.33 -21.96 -28.35
CA LEU A 213 -25.66 -20.96 -29.19
C LEU A 213 -24.48 -21.59 -29.97
N LEU A 214 -23.67 -22.42 -29.32
CA LEU A 214 -22.60 -23.14 -29.98
C LEU A 214 -23.12 -24.04 -31.10
N SER A 215 -24.31 -24.64 -30.97
CA SER A 215 -24.88 -25.47 -32.05
C SER A 215 -25.18 -24.72 -33.36
N ILE A 216 -25.24 -23.38 -33.32
CA ILE A 216 -25.51 -22.53 -34.49
C ILE A 216 -24.34 -21.62 -34.89
N LEU A 217 -23.24 -21.61 -34.12
CA LEU A 217 -22.03 -20.83 -34.40
C LEU A 217 -21.02 -21.65 -35.17
N ASP A 218 -20.32 -21.01 -36.11
CA ASP A 218 -19.17 -21.58 -36.80
C ASP A 218 -17.92 -21.49 -35.92
N ASP A 219 -16.91 -22.34 -36.17
CA ASP A 219 -15.71 -22.41 -35.32
C ASP A 219 -14.92 -21.09 -35.29
N ASN A 220 -14.97 -20.31 -36.39
CA ASN A 220 -14.37 -18.98 -36.47
C ASN A 220 -15.07 -17.96 -35.55
N ASP A 221 -16.39 -18.11 -35.32
CA ASP A 221 -17.16 -17.18 -34.49
C ASP A 221 -16.82 -17.33 -32.99
N ILE A 222 -16.34 -18.51 -32.59
CA ILE A 222 -16.04 -18.85 -31.19
C ILE A 222 -14.78 -18.14 -30.70
N ALA A 223 -13.84 -17.88 -31.62
CA ALA A 223 -12.57 -17.22 -31.33
C ALA A 223 -12.64 -15.69 -31.44
N LEU A 224 -13.79 -15.11 -31.79
CA LEU A 224 -13.96 -13.66 -31.90
C LEU A 224 -13.57 -12.95 -30.59
N GLN A 225 -12.89 -11.82 -30.72
CA GLN A 225 -12.36 -11.04 -29.61
C GLN A 225 -13.13 -9.73 -29.43
N ASP A 226 -13.39 -9.37 -28.17
CA ASP A 226 -13.95 -8.07 -27.81
C ASP A 226 -12.93 -6.93 -28.03
N MET A 227 -13.31 -5.67 -27.77
CA MET A 227 -12.40 -4.51 -27.94
C MET A 227 -11.11 -4.59 -27.09
N LYS A 228 -11.09 -5.45 -26.06
CA LYS A 228 -9.93 -5.67 -25.20
C LYS A 228 -9.13 -6.91 -25.61
N GLY A 229 -9.47 -7.57 -26.71
CA GLY A 229 -8.84 -8.81 -27.14
C GLY A 229 -9.34 -10.05 -26.39
N ASN A 230 -10.39 -9.96 -25.58
CA ASN A 230 -10.87 -11.12 -24.83
C ASN A 230 -11.80 -11.97 -25.68
N THR A 231 -11.63 -13.28 -25.64
CA THR A 231 -12.59 -14.24 -26.21
C THR A 231 -13.66 -14.59 -25.19
N ALA A 232 -14.75 -15.22 -25.63
CA ALA A 232 -15.77 -15.75 -24.71
C ALA A 232 -15.19 -16.77 -23.72
N PHE A 233 -14.07 -17.41 -24.07
CA PHE A 233 -13.32 -18.31 -23.20
C PHE A 233 -12.71 -17.60 -21.99
N CYS A 234 -12.18 -16.38 -22.15
CA CYS A 234 -11.71 -15.56 -21.02
C CYS A 234 -12.84 -15.29 -20.01
N PHE A 235 -14.04 -15.00 -20.51
CA PHE A 235 -15.22 -14.76 -19.69
C PHE A 235 -15.68 -16.03 -18.96
N ALA A 236 -15.68 -17.18 -19.63
CA ALA A 236 -15.97 -18.47 -19.03
C ALA A 236 -14.96 -18.84 -17.91
N ALA A 237 -13.67 -18.62 -18.17
CA ALA A 237 -12.59 -18.86 -17.22
C ALA A 237 -12.73 -17.96 -15.98
N ALA A 238 -12.99 -16.66 -16.16
CA ALA A 238 -13.25 -15.71 -15.09
C ALA A 238 -14.52 -16.06 -14.28
N ALA A 239 -15.58 -16.55 -14.94
CA ALA A 239 -16.80 -17.00 -14.29
C ALA A 239 -16.58 -18.29 -13.47
N GLY A 240 -15.61 -19.11 -13.86
CA GLY A 240 -15.24 -20.35 -13.17
C GLY A 240 -16.19 -21.53 -13.44
N ASN A 241 -16.88 -21.53 -14.59
CA ASN A 241 -17.70 -22.66 -14.98
C ASN A 241 -16.91 -23.62 -15.88
N ILE A 242 -16.55 -24.77 -15.33
CA ILE A 242 -15.78 -25.81 -16.04
C ILE A 242 -16.57 -26.40 -17.21
N GLU A 243 -17.89 -26.60 -17.09
CA GLU A 243 -18.71 -27.16 -18.17
C GLU A 243 -18.73 -26.24 -19.40
N ILE A 244 -18.85 -24.92 -19.22
CA ILE A 244 -18.75 -23.96 -20.32
C ILE A 244 -17.33 -23.94 -20.90
N VAL A 245 -16.31 -24.02 -20.05
CA VAL A 245 -14.91 -24.12 -20.49
C VAL A 245 -14.71 -25.38 -21.34
N ASP A 246 -15.22 -26.52 -20.93
CA ASP A 246 -15.10 -27.78 -21.68
C ASP A 246 -15.89 -27.75 -22.98
N LEU A 247 -17.12 -27.22 -22.97
CA LEU A 247 -17.92 -27.03 -24.20
C LEU A 247 -17.20 -26.15 -25.24
N LEU A 248 -16.48 -25.13 -24.79
CA LEU A 248 -15.69 -24.27 -25.68
C LEU A 248 -14.39 -24.94 -26.14
N LEU A 249 -13.70 -25.67 -25.25
CA LEU A 249 -12.49 -26.44 -25.58
C LEU A 249 -12.75 -27.53 -26.62
N ASP A 250 -13.89 -28.23 -26.51
CA ASP A 250 -14.31 -29.28 -27.43
C ASP A 250 -14.52 -28.73 -28.85
N ARG A 251 -14.86 -27.45 -28.97
CA ARG A 251 -15.03 -26.75 -30.25
C ARG A 251 -13.73 -26.15 -30.77
N ASN A 252 -12.95 -25.52 -29.91
CA ASN A 252 -11.68 -24.93 -30.31
C ASN A 252 -10.64 -25.06 -29.17
N SER A 253 -9.68 -25.96 -29.39
CA SER A 253 -8.60 -26.26 -28.44
C SER A 253 -7.56 -25.15 -28.28
N GLN A 254 -7.55 -24.14 -29.18
CA GLN A 254 -6.60 -23.01 -29.13
C GLN A 254 -7.10 -21.85 -28.27
N LEU A 255 -8.37 -21.84 -27.85
CA LEU A 255 -8.92 -20.76 -27.01
C LEU A 255 -8.12 -20.48 -25.72
N PRO A 256 -7.54 -21.47 -25.01
CA PRO A 256 -6.76 -21.23 -23.80
C PRO A 256 -5.46 -20.45 -24.01
N VAL A 257 -4.96 -20.36 -25.24
CA VAL A 257 -3.68 -19.69 -25.55
C VAL A 257 -3.88 -18.31 -26.19
N ILE A 258 -5.12 -17.95 -26.55
CA ILE A 258 -5.43 -16.62 -27.10
C ILE A 258 -5.34 -15.59 -25.98
N ARG A 259 -4.43 -14.62 -26.16
CA ARG A 259 -4.19 -13.54 -25.20
C ARG A 259 -5.05 -12.32 -25.49
N ASP A 260 -5.39 -11.60 -24.43
CA ASP A 260 -6.01 -10.28 -24.55
C ASP A 260 -5.01 -9.22 -25.04
N GLY A 261 -5.49 -8.00 -25.27
CA GLY A 261 -4.65 -6.89 -25.72
C GLY A 261 -3.61 -6.41 -24.73
N LYS A 262 -3.63 -6.92 -23.49
CA LYS A 262 -2.62 -6.68 -22.46
C LYS A 262 -1.71 -7.89 -22.24
N GLY A 263 -1.87 -8.95 -23.04
CA GLY A 263 -1.08 -10.18 -22.94
C GLY A 263 -1.61 -11.22 -21.95
N TYR A 264 -2.76 -11.00 -21.31
CA TYR A 264 -3.30 -11.94 -20.32
C TYR A 264 -3.91 -13.18 -20.96
N THR A 265 -3.62 -14.33 -20.37
CA THR A 265 -4.21 -15.64 -20.75
C THR A 265 -5.51 -15.91 -19.98
N PRO A 266 -6.43 -16.73 -20.54
CA PRO A 266 -7.65 -17.13 -19.86
C PRO A 266 -7.44 -17.76 -18.46
N ILE A 267 -6.36 -18.52 -18.26
CA ILE A 267 -6.04 -19.09 -16.94
C ILE A 267 -5.71 -18.01 -15.91
N GLN A 268 -5.06 -16.92 -16.30
CA GLN A 268 -4.79 -15.78 -15.40
C GLN A 268 -6.10 -15.10 -14.99
N TYR A 269 -7.08 -14.95 -15.89
CA TYR A 269 -8.42 -14.48 -15.52
C TYR A 269 -9.09 -15.39 -14.49
N ALA A 270 -9.02 -16.72 -14.66
CA ALA A 270 -9.54 -17.66 -13.67
C ALA A 270 -8.85 -17.49 -12.30
N ALA A 271 -7.52 -17.38 -12.30
CA ALA A 271 -6.72 -17.23 -11.07
C ALA A 271 -7.00 -15.91 -10.34
N LEU A 272 -7.03 -14.79 -11.07
CA LEU A 272 -7.31 -13.45 -10.53
C LEU A 272 -8.72 -13.34 -9.93
N GLN A 273 -9.68 -14.13 -10.43
CA GLN A 273 -11.03 -14.22 -9.90
C GLN A 273 -11.19 -15.33 -8.82
N GLY A 274 -10.10 -15.98 -8.42
CA GLY A 274 -10.10 -17.03 -7.39
C GLY A 274 -10.80 -18.32 -7.80
N ARG A 275 -10.94 -18.61 -9.10
CA ARG A 275 -11.64 -19.79 -9.64
C ARG A 275 -10.78 -21.05 -9.58
N CYS A 276 -10.43 -21.48 -8.36
CA CYS A 276 -9.48 -22.55 -8.07
C CYS A 276 -9.59 -23.79 -8.98
N LYS A 277 -10.80 -24.35 -9.13
CA LYS A 277 -11.00 -25.56 -9.93
C LYS A 277 -10.77 -25.34 -11.42
N THR A 278 -11.26 -24.23 -11.94
CA THR A 278 -11.07 -23.85 -13.35
C THR A 278 -9.60 -23.55 -13.62
N THR A 279 -8.92 -22.82 -12.73
CA THR A 279 -7.48 -22.54 -12.85
C THR A 279 -6.67 -23.84 -12.86
N TRP A 280 -6.95 -24.76 -11.93
CA TRP A 280 -6.28 -26.07 -11.90
C TRP A 280 -6.53 -26.88 -13.17
N HIS A 281 -7.78 -26.93 -13.64
CA HIS A 281 -8.16 -27.64 -14.86
C HIS A 281 -7.46 -27.12 -16.12
N LEU A 282 -7.27 -25.79 -16.20
CA LEU A 282 -6.61 -25.14 -17.33
C LEU A 282 -5.08 -25.23 -17.27
N TYR A 283 -4.48 -25.47 -16.11
CA TYR A 283 -3.02 -25.40 -15.93
C TYR A 283 -2.25 -26.31 -16.88
N GLU A 284 -2.55 -27.60 -16.89
CA GLU A 284 -1.88 -28.57 -17.79
C GLU A 284 -2.08 -28.25 -19.27
N LYS A 285 -3.22 -27.62 -19.60
CA LYS A 285 -3.57 -27.23 -20.97
C LYS A 285 -2.85 -25.96 -21.42
N THR A 286 -2.27 -25.18 -20.50
CA THR A 286 -1.71 -23.84 -20.79
C THR A 286 -0.24 -23.69 -20.40
N ILE A 287 0.29 -24.54 -19.53
CA ILE A 287 1.68 -24.48 -19.04
C ILE A 287 2.74 -24.42 -20.15
N HIS A 288 2.47 -25.05 -21.30
CA HIS A 288 3.39 -25.13 -22.43
C HIS A 288 3.53 -23.81 -23.22
N CYS A 289 2.62 -22.85 -23.03
CA CYS A 289 2.63 -21.56 -23.71
C CYS A 289 3.02 -20.39 -22.78
N PHE A 290 3.44 -20.67 -21.54
CA PHE A 290 3.82 -19.64 -20.58
C PHE A 290 5.18 -19.03 -20.92
N GLU A 291 5.21 -17.71 -20.98
CA GLU A 291 6.41 -16.89 -20.95
C GLU A 291 6.87 -16.67 -19.50
N ASP A 292 8.07 -16.14 -19.29
CA ASP A 292 8.63 -15.96 -17.94
C ASP A 292 7.72 -15.10 -17.03
N ASP A 293 7.15 -14.02 -17.56
CA ASP A 293 6.24 -13.14 -16.82
C ASP A 293 4.91 -13.82 -16.46
N ASP A 294 4.46 -14.79 -17.28
CA ASP A 294 3.21 -15.52 -17.01
C ASP A 294 3.32 -16.41 -15.77
N TRP A 295 4.50 -17.01 -15.57
CA TRP A 295 4.78 -17.85 -14.42
C TRP A 295 4.66 -17.05 -13.12
N ASP A 296 5.32 -15.89 -13.06
CA ASP A 296 5.29 -15.02 -11.89
C ASP A 296 3.88 -14.47 -11.64
N LEU A 297 3.23 -13.95 -12.69
CA LEU A 297 1.88 -13.39 -12.61
C LEU A 297 0.86 -14.43 -12.11
N LEU A 298 0.85 -15.64 -12.70
CA LEU A 298 -0.07 -16.69 -12.29
C LEU A 298 0.24 -17.20 -10.89
N PHE A 299 1.52 -17.33 -10.54
CA PHE A 299 1.96 -17.81 -9.24
C PHE A 299 1.51 -16.87 -8.12
N PHE A 300 1.74 -15.56 -8.27
CA PHE A 300 1.29 -14.56 -7.29
C PHE A 300 -0.23 -14.42 -7.28
N ALA A 301 -0.91 -14.50 -8.43
CA ALA A 301 -2.37 -14.53 -8.47
C ALA A 301 -2.93 -15.72 -7.68
N CYS A 302 -2.30 -16.90 -7.78
CA CYS A 302 -2.67 -18.08 -6.99
C CYS A 302 -2.46 -17.85 -5.48
N ILE A 303 -1.34 -17.26 -5.06
CA ILE A 303 -1.08 -16.98 -3.64
C ILE A 303 -2.07 -15.96 -3.08
N HIS A 304 -2.29 -14.85 -3.77
CA HIS A 304 -3.21 -13.81 -3.31
C HIS A 304 -4.67 -14.29 -3.22
N ASN A 305 -5.09 -15.17 -4.13
CA ASN A 305 -6.45 -15.68 -4.18
C ASN A 305 -6.64 -17.05 -3.49
N GLY A 306 -5.62 -17.55 -2.78
CA GLY A 306 -5.71 -18.77 -1.98
C GLY A 306 -5.73 -20.08 -2.76
N ILE A 307 -5.25 -20.09 -4.01
CA ILE A 307 -5.10 -21.26 -4.88
C ILE A 307 -3.76 -21.98 -4.57
N TYR A 308 -3.55 -22.31 -3.30
CA TYR A 308 -2.26 -22.80 -2.79
C TYR A 308 -1.83 -24.15 -3.37
N ASP A 309 -2.78 -25.02 -3.70
CA ASP A 309 -2.51 -26.31 -4.36
C ASP A 309 -1.79 -26.10 -5.69
N LEU A 310 -2.32 -25.18 -6.50
CA LEU A 310 -1.72 -24.86 -7.80
C LEU A 310 -0.39 -24.14 -7.61
N ALA A 311 -0.30 -23.19 -6.68
CA ALA A 311 0.96 -22.52 -6.36
C ALA A 311 2.05 -23.52 -5.94
N LEU A 312 1.73 -24.51 -5.12
CA LEU A 312 2.65 -25.59 -4.72
C LEU A 312 3.07 -26.44 -5.92
N LYS A 313 2.15 -26.75 -6.83
CA LYS A 313 2.48 -27.46 -8.06
C LYS A 313 3.40 -26.63 -8.96
N MET A 314 3.09 -25.36 -9.19
CA MET A 314 3.89 -24.45 -10.00
C MET A 314 5.33 -24.33 -9.50
N VAL A 315 5.53 -24.17 -8.19
CA VAL A 315 6.90 -24.05 -7.62
C VAL A 315 7.67 -25.37 -7.74
N ARG A 316 6.98 -26.52 -7.74
CA ARG A 316 7.62 -27.82 -8.01
C ARG A 316 7.99 -27.99 -9.49
N ASP A 317 7.17 -27.45 -10.39
CA ASP A 317 7.45 -27.47 -11.84
C ASP A 317 8.58 -26.48 -12.19
N ARG A 318 8.62 -25.32 -11.50
CA ARG A 318 9.61 -24.25 -11.67
C ARG A 318 10.11 -23.71 -10.33
N ASN A 319 11.15 -24.34 -9.78
CA ASN A 319 11.76 -23.96 -8.50
C ASN A 319 12.22 -22.48 -8.42
N ALA A 320 12.49 -21.83 -9.57
CA ALA A 320 12.87 -20.42 -9.62
C ALA A 320 11.80 -19.49 -9.03
N LEU A 321 10.52 -19.90 -9.05
CA LEU A 321 9.40 -19.15 -8.45
C LEU A 321 9.56 -18.94 -6.94
N ALA A 322 10.35 -19.76 -6.25
CA ALA A 322 10.64 -19.55 -4.84
C ALA A 322 11.33 -18.21 -4.55
N PHE A 323 11.98 -17.63 -5.56
CA PHE A 323 12.70 -16.36 -5.48
C PHE A 323 12.01 -15.22 -6.24
N ALA A 324 10.89 -15.51 -6.91
CA ALA A 324 10.13 -14.51 -7.63
C ALA A 324 9.66 -13.41 -6.68
N ARG A 325 9.48 -12.20 -7.23
CA ARG A 325 8.99 -11.03 -6.51
C ARG A 325 7.79 -10.46 -7.22
N ASP A 326 6.76 -10.10 -6.45
CA ASP A 326 5.57 -9.46 -6.99
C ASP A 326 5.84 -7.98 -7.32
N VAL A 327 4.80 -7.27 -7.75
CA VAL A 327 4.87 -5.84 -8.06
C VAL A 327 5.26 -4.95 -6.87
N ASN A 328 5.13 -5.46 -5.64
CA ASN A 328 5.53 -4.78 -4.40
C ASN A 328 6.94 -5.20 -3.94
N GLU A 329 7.66 -5.92 -4.79
CA GLU A 329 8.93 -6.56 -4.49
C GLU A 329 8.85 -7.61 -3.35
N GLU A 330 7.66 -8.14 -3.05
CA GLU A 330 7.43 -9.16 -2.05
C GLU A 330 7.59 -10.57 -2.63
N THR A 331 8.24 -11.46 -1.88
CA THR A 331 8.30 -12.88 -2.26
C THR A 331 7.05 -13.62 -1.79
N ALA A 332 6.83 -14.84 -2.32
CA ALA A 332 5.73 -15.69 -1.87
C ALA A 332 5.69 -15.90 -0.34
N LEU A 333 6.85 -16.03 0.31
CA LEU A 333 6.93 -16.16 1.76
C LEU A 333 6.45 -14.91 2.50
N HIS A 334 6.78 -13.72 1.98
CA HIS A 334 6.30 -12.46 2.56
C HIS A 334 4.78 -12.37 2.49
N ILE A 335 4.19 -12.70 1.34
CA ILE A 335 2.73 -12.64 1.13
C ILE A 335 2.01 -13.68 2.00
N LEU A 336 2.53 -14.92 2.06
CA LEU A 336 1.98 -15.98 2.90
C LEU A 336 2.05 -15.64 4.40
N ALA A 337 3.11 -14.95 4.84
CA ALA A 337 3.23 -14.45 6.21
C ALA A 337 2.27 -13.29 6.52
N GLN A 338 1.89 -12.48 5.53
CA GLN A 338 0.93 -11.37 5.69
C GLN A 338 -0.53 -11.86 5.72
N ASN A 339 -0.84 -12.93 5.00
CA ASN A 339 -2.16 -13.51 4.98
C ASN A 339 -2.44 -14.24 6.30
N GLY A 340 -2.84 -13.51 7.35
CA GLY A 340 -3.29 -14.05 8.64
C GLY A 340 -4.63 -14.81 8.60
N LEU A 341 -5.21 -14.99 7.41
CA LEU A 341 -6.48 -15.67 7.15
C LEU A 341 -6.38 -16.94 6.25
N PRO A 342 -5.27 -17.72 6.17
CA PRO A 342 -5.22 -18.87 5.25
C PRO A 342 -6.20 -19.98 5.67
N LEU A 343 -6.75 -19.90 6.89
CA LEU A 343 -7.54 -20.93 7.53
C LEU A 343 -9.05 -20.80 7.32
N ASN A 344 -9.55 -19.69 6.74
CA ASN A 344 -10.99 -19.43 6.62
C ASN A 344 -11.49 -18.99 5.22
N SER A 345 -10.64 -18.90 4.19
CA SER A 345 -11.16 -18.66 2.82
C SER A 345 -11.66 -19.97 2.19
N GLY A 346 -12.98 -20.18 2.31
CA GLY A 346 -13.70 -21.30 1.74
C GLY A 346 -13.75 -21.27 0.21
N CYS A 347 -12.71 -21.77 -0.45
CA CYS A 347 -12.83 -22.36 -1.79
C CYS A 347 -13.35 -23.79 -1.62
N HIS A 348 -14.62 -24.04 -1.93
CA HIS A 348 -15.20 -25.39 -2.02
C HIS A 348 -14.77 -26.03 -3.34
N CYS A 349 -13.93 -27.07 -3.27
CA CYS A 349 -13.66 -27.96 -4.40
C CYS A 349 -14.51 -29.22 -4.23
N PRO A 350 -15.57 -29.44 -5.04
CA PRO A 350 -16.05 -30.80 -5.23
C PRO A 350 -15.07 -31.62 -6.07
N GLU A 351 -14.46 -32.59 -5.40
CA GLU A 351 -14.10 -33.97 -5.78
C GLU A 351 -14.02 -34.32 -7.29
N HIS A 352 -12.84 -34.83 -7.70
CA HIS A 352 -12.76 -35.91 -8.67
C HIS A 352 -12.32 -37.18 -7.91
N ASP A 353 -13.13 -38.23 -8.07
CA ASP A 353 -13.08 -39.51 -7.38
C ASP A 353 -11.74 -40.24 -7.45
N HIS A 354 -11.12 -40.47 -6.29
CA HIS A 354 -11.05 -41.81 -5.68
C HIS A 354 -10.70 -41.65 -4.16
N ASN A 355 -11.60 -42.17 -3.32
CA ASN A 355 -11.68 -42.13 -1.84
C ASN A 355 -12.34 -40.88 -1.20
N PRO A 356 -13.41 -41.07 -0.39
CA PRO A 356 -14.16 -39.96 0.20
C PRO A 356 -13.44 -39.49 1.45
N ILE A 357 -12.87 -38.29 1.42
CA ILE A 357 -12.48 -37.59 2.64
C ILE A 357 -13.06 -36.20 2.55
N MET A 358 -14.10 -35.95 3.35
CA MET A 358 -14.61 -34.61 3.64
C MET A 358 -13.42 -33.71 3.99
N THR A 359 -13.08 -32.74 3.14
CA THR A 359 -11.88 -31.93 3.32
C THR A 359 -12.06 -30.99 4.51
N ASN A 360 -11.55 -31.45 5.64
CA ASN A 360 -11.44 -30.77 6.91
C ASN A 360 -10.67 -29.45 6.72
N PRO A 361 -11.05 -28.32 7.35
CA PRO A 361 -10.28 -27.06 7.33
C PRO A 361 -8.77 -27.22 7.60
N GLY A 362 -8.36 -28.29 8.28
CA GLY A 362 -6.96 -28.69 8.45
C GLY A 362 -6.19 -29.04 7.16
N MET A 363 -6.84 -29.44 6.05
CA MET A 363 -6.14 -29.77 4.79
C MET A 363 -5.55 -28.55 4.09
N LYS A 364 -6.27 -27.42 4.04
CA LYS A 364 -5.72 -26.18 3.45
C LYS A 364 -4.54 -25.65 4.24
N SER A 365 -4.62 -25.76 5.56
CA SER A 365 -3.50 -25.48 6.46
C SER A 365 -2.27 -26.32 6.09
N HIS A 366 -2.46 -27.64 5.90
CA HIS A 366 -1.40 -28.55 5.49
C HIS A 366 -0.80 -28.22 4.12
N ILE A 367 -1.60 -27.84 3.12
CA ILE A 367 -1.11 -27.44 1.79
C ILE A 367 -0.28 -26.15 1.87
N VAL A 368 -0.76 -25.15 2.63
CA VAL A 368 0.00 -23.92 2.86
C VAL A 368 1.32 -24.23 3.57
N PHE A 369 1.31 -25.10 4.58
CA PHE A 369 2.54 -25.54 5.23
C PHE A 369 3.48 -26.27 4.27
N GLN A 370 2.97 -27.11 3.37
CA GLN A 370 3.79 -27.75 2.34
C GLN A 370 4.41 -26.72 1.38
N LEU A 371 3.64 -25.71 0.95
CA LEU A 371 4.12 -24.62 0.12
C LEU A 371 5.20 -23.81 0.84
N VAL A 372 4.93 -23.33 2.05
CA VAL A 372 5.90 -22.59 2.87
C VAL A 372 7.16 -23.42 3.09
N LYS A 373 7.01 -24.71 3.45
CA LYS A 373 8.14 -25.61 3.63
C LYS A 373 8.95 -25.75 2.35
N PHE A 374 8.31 -25.98 1.20
CA PHE A 374 8.99 -26.13 -0.08
C PHE A 374 9.74 -24.86 -0.49
N LEU A 375 9.10 -23.70 -0.33
CA LEU A 375 9.72 -22.39 -0.58
C LEU A 375 10.96 -22.21 0.30
N TRP A 376 10.83 -22.47 1.60
CA TRP A 376 11.93 -22.35 2.55
C TRP A 376 13.08 -23.31 2.25
N THR A 377 12.79 -24.58 1.97
CA THR A 377 13.83 -25.57 1.61
C THR A 377 14.53 -25.17 0.32
N THR A 378 13.79 -24.72 -0.70
CA THR A 378 14.35 -24.30 -1.99
C THR A 378 15.27 -23.08 -1.81
N ILE A 379 14.88 -22.12 -0.97
CA ILE A 379 15.70 -20.96 -0.65
C ILE A 379 16.96 -21.37 0.11
N LEU A 380 16.89 -22.35 1.02
CA LEU A 380 18.05 -22.81 1.79
C LEU A 380 19.01 -23.73 1.00
N GLU A 381 18.50 -24.53 0.05
CA GLU A 381 19.29 -25.54 -0.68
C GLU A 381 20.19 -24.95 -1.77
N LYS A 382 19.81 -23.83 -2.40
CA LYS A 382 20.73 -23.11 -3.29
C LYS A 382 21.82 -22.47 -2.41
N HIS A 383 23.00 -23.09 -2.39
CA HIS A 383 24.21 -22.64 -1.68
C HIS A 383 24.42 -21.12 -1.77
N TYR A 384 23.88 -20.38 -0.81
CA TYR A 384 24.22 -18.98 -0.62
C TYR A 384 25.65 -18.93 -0.10
N SER A 385 26.56 -18.49 -0.95
CA SER A 385 27.97 -18.27 -0.58
C SER A 385 28.13 -17.10 0.41
N SER A 386 27.05 -16.38 0.73
CA SER A 386 27.05 -15.29 1.69
C SER A 386 25.73 -15.20 2.46
N LYS A 387 25.81 -15.19 3.79
CA LYS A 387 24.73 -14.86 4.73
C LYS A 387 24.02 -13.52 4.37
N VAL A 388 24.69 -12.66 3.60
CA VAL A 388 24.17 -11.35 3.15
C VAL A 388 23.06 -11.49 2.10
N GLU A 389 23.14 -12.43 1.16
CA GLU A 389 22.12 -12.59 0.11
C GLU A 389 20.84 -13.22 0.66
N LEU A 390 20.97 -14.20 1.55
CA LEU A 390 19.83 -14.76 2.29
C LEU A 390 19.18 -13.70 3.19
N ASN A 391 19.99 -12.87 3.87
CA ASN A 391 19.49 -11.72 4.61
C ASN A 391 18.82 -10.69 3.69
N LYS A 392 19.26 -10.50 2.46
CA LYS A 392 18.61 -9.60 1.50
C LYS A 392 17.23 -10.14 1.09
N ILE A 393 17.12 -11.44 0.81
CA ILE A 393 15.85 -12.09 0.44
C ILE A 393 14.84 -12.11 1.58
N ILE A 394 15.30 -12.27 2.83
CA ILE A 394 14.43 -12.34 4.01
C ILE A 394 14.11 -10.95 4.59
N ASN A 395 15.06 -10.01 4.54
CA ASN A 395 14.89 -8.69 5.16
C ASN A 395 14.38 -7.62 4.20
N GLU A 396 14.46 -7.83 2.88
CA GLU A 396 13.73 -7.03 1.88
C GLU A 396 12.53 -7.86 1.37
N PRO A 397 11.26 -7.65 1.78
CA PRO A 397 10.69 -6.65 2.73
C PRO A 397 9.63 -7.17 3.76
N SER A 398 9.47 -6.52 4.94
CA SER A 398 8.20 -6.60 5.71
C SER A 398 7.95 -5.45 6.72
N GLN A 399 6.99 -4.55 6.44
CA GLN A 399 6.45 -3.60 7.44
C GLN A 399 5.08 -4.03 8.04
N LYS A 400 4.52 -5.19 7.65
CA LYS A 400 3.14 -5.55 8.03
C LYS A 400 2.99 -6.65 9.07
N VAL A 401 4.03 -7.41 9.40
CA VAL A 401 3.93 -8.57 10.32
C VAL A 401 3.46 -8.15 11.73
N LYS A 402 3.78 -6.94 12.19
CA LYS A 402 3.30 -6.42 13.49
C LYS A 402 1.93 -5.73 13.45
N LYS A 403 1.36 -5.47 12.26
CA LYS A 403 0.14 -4.64 12.11
C LYS A 403 -1.14 -5.44 11.84
N ILE A 404 -1.05 -6.76 11.62
CA ILE A 404 -2.16 -7.59 11.10
C ILE A 404 -2.59 -8.72 12.05
N MET A 405 -1.95 -8.95 13.20
CA MET A 405 -2.51 -9.92 14.15
C MET A 405 -3.83 -9.40 14.74
N LEU A 406 -4.94 -10.03 14.35
CA LEU A 406 -6.26 -9.74 14.94
C LEU A 406 -6.22 -10.06 16.44
N PRO A 407 -6.88 -9.27 17.31
CA PRO A 407 -6.88 -9.47 18.77
C PRO A 407 -7.27 -10.88 19.23
N GLY A 408 -8.02 -11.62 18.42
CA GLY A 408 -8.41 -13.02 18.67
C GLY A 408 -7.28 -14.05 18.47
N GLN A 409 -6.31 -13.79 17.60
CA GLN A 409 -5.21 -14.72 17.27
C GLN A 409 -4.05 -14.65 18.27
N ILE A 410 -3.91 -13.54 19.01
CA ILE A 410 -2.91 -13.39 20.08
C ILE A 410 -3.09 -14.46 21.18
N LYS A 411 -4.33 -14.94 21.37
CA LYS A 411 -4.68 -15.92 22.40
C LYS A 411 -4.72 -17.37 21.89
N MET A 412 -4.52 -17.60 20.59
CA MET A 412 -4.49 -18.97 20.06
C MET A 412 -3.22 -19.66 20.52
N ARG A 413 -3.39 -20.86 21.07
CA ARG A 413 -2.30 -21.71 21.54
C ARG A 413 -1.90 -22.68 20.42
N ASN A 414 -0.60 -22.86 20.19
CA ASN A 414 -0.08 -23.86 19.26
C ASN A 414 -0.37 -25.29 19.77
N SER A 415 0.02 -26.32 19.02
CA SER A 415 -0.16 -27.74 19.39
C SER A 415 0.49 -28.12 20.73
N GLU A 416 1.43 -27.31 21.22
CA GLU A 416 2.13 -27.49 22.50
C GLU A 416 1.53 -26.64 23.63
N GLY A 417 0.45 -25.90 23.34
CA GLY A 417 -0.26 -25.10 24.33
C GLY A 417 0.27 -23.68 24.52
N PHE A 418 1.23 -23.19 23.73
CA PHE A 418 1.79 -21.84 23.86
C PHE A 418 1.12 -20.84 22.92
N THR A 419 0.82 -19.64 23.44
CA THR A 419 0.44 -18.49 22.60
C THR A 419 1.62 -17.97 21.81
N ALA A 420 1.36 -17.24 20.71
CA ALA A 420 2.42 -16.63 19.91
C ALA A 420 3.34 -15.70 20.73
N GLN A 421 2.78 -15.02 21.74
CA GLN A 421 3.56 -14.21 22.67
C GLN A 421 4.43 -15.07 23.58
N GLU A 422 3.86 -16.11 24.22
CA GLU A 422 4.61 -17.02 25.10
C GLU A 422 5.75 -17.74 24.35
N LEU A 423 5.52 -18.18 23.11
CA LEU A 423 6.56 -18.83 22.29
C LEU A 423 7.68 -17.85 21.94
N PHE A 424 7.34 -16.62 21.57
CA PHE A 424 8.32 -15.57 21.30
C PHE A 424 9.16 -15.27 22.55
N SER A 425 8.51 -15.16 23.72
CA SER A 425 9.18 -14.96 25.02
C SER A 425 10.18 -16.06 25.34
N ILE A 426 9.81 -17.33 25.12
CA ILE A 426 10.66 -18.50 25.39
C ILE A 426 11.87 -18.52 24.45
N GLU A 427 11.64 -18.40 23.14
CA GLU A 427 12.72 -18.45 22.14
C GLU A 427 13.74 -17.30 22.30
N HIS A 428 13.30 -16.14 22.79
CA HIS A 428 14.12 -14.94 22.90
C HIS A 428 14.57 -14.62 24.35
N GLU A 429 14.36 -15.54 25.30
CA GLU A 429 14.71 -15.34 26.71
C GLU A 429 16.21 -15.04 26.88
N THR A 430 17.07 -15.83 26.25
CA THR A 430 18.54 -15.68 26.31
C THR A 430 19.01 -14.32 25.75
N LEU A 431 18.38 -13.85 24.67
CA LEU A 431 18.65 -12.54 24.08
C LEU A 431 18.22 -11.41 25.02
N ARG A 432 17.08 -11.56 25.68
CA ARG A 432 16.57 -10.59 26.67
C ARG A 432 17.51 -10.47 27.86
N GLU A 433 17.99 -11.59 28.41
CA GLU A 433 18.95 -11.60 29.53
C GLU A 433 20.27 -10.93 29.16
N ASN A 434 20.80 -11.22 27.96
CA ASN A 434 22.02 -10.59 27.46
C ASN A 434 21.84 -9.08 27.28
N ALA A 435 20.70 -8.65 26.71
CA ALA A 435 20.38 -7.24 26.53
C ALA A 435 20.18 -6.50 27.88
N GLU A 436 19.52 -7.14 28.84
CA GLU A 436 19.39 -6.63 30.22
C GLU A 436 20.76 -6.43 30.87
N SER A 437 21.62 -7.45 30.82
CA SER A 437 22.97 -7.39 31.39
C SER A 437 23.81 -6.28 30.76
N TRP A 438 23.79 -6.19 29.42
CA TRP A 438 24.50 -5.14 28.69
C TRP A 438 24.04 -3.75 29.09
N MET A 439 22.73 -3.54 29.18
CA MET A 439 22.18 -2.22 29.45
C MET A 439 22.37 -1.79 30.91
N LYS A 440 22.30 -2.72 31.88
CA LYS A 440 22.66 -2.45 33.29
C LYS A 440 24.11 -2.01 33.41
N LYS A 441 25.05 -2.79 32.84
CA LYS A 441 26.49 -2.45 32.86
C LYS A 441 26.78 -1.11 32.21
N THR A 442 26.09 -0.79 31.11
CA THR A 442 26.24 0.49 30.41
C THR A 442 25.70 1.65 31.26
N ALA A 443 24.52 1.50 31.85
CA ALA A 443 23.92 2.51 32.73
C ALA A 443 24.75 2.75 33.99
N GLU A 444 25.27 1.70 34.63
CA GLU A 444 26.20 1.80 35.76
C GLU A 444 27.46 2.60 35.39
N SER A 445 28.09 2.25 34.26
CA SER A 445 29.28 2.94 33.77
C SER A 445 29.03 4.43 33.50
N CYS A 446 27.91 4.76 32.85
CA CYS A 446 27.56 6.16 32.53
C CYS A 446 27.15 6.96 33.79
N MET A 447 26.49 6.31 34.75
CA MET A 447 26.14 6.91 36.03
C MET A 447 27.41 7.27 36.83
N LEU A 448 28.42 6.40 36.84
CA LEU A 448 29.72 6.67 37.45
C LEU A 448 30.42 7.88 36.80
N ILE A 449 30.49 7.92 35.46
CA ILE A 449 31.07 9.06 34.73
C ILE A 449 30.33 10.37 35.06
N SER A 450 28.99 10.34 35.05
CA SER A 450 28.17 11.50 35.43
C SER A 450 28.51 11.95 36.86
N THR A 451 28.62 11.02 37.80
CA THR A 451 28.92 11.32 39.22
C THR A 451 30.29 11.99 39.37
N VAL A 452 31.30 11.53 38.62
CA VAL A 452 32.63 12.14 38.60
C VAL A 452 32.57 13.58 38.08
N ILE A 453 31.82 13.82 36.98
CA ILE A 453 31.62 15.18 36.44
C ILE A 453 30.91 16.07 37.46
N ALA A 454 29.82 15.62 38.07
CA ALA A 454 29.06 16.39 39.06
C ALA A 454 29.95 16.77 40.26
N THR A 455 30.76 15.84 40.73
CA THR A 455 31.69 16.05 41.86
C THR A 455 32.79 17.05 41.49
N GLY A 456 33.39 16.91 40.31
CA GLY A 456 34.45 17.81 39.84
C GLY A 456 33.97 19.25 39.65
N VAL A 457 32.79 19.42 39.04
CA VAL A 457 32.14 20.72 38.83
C VAL A 457 31.72 21.35 40.17
N PHE A 458 31.14 20.59 41.09
CA PHE A 458 30.81 21.09 42.44
C PHE A 458 32.06 21.55 43.21
N ALA A 459 33.17 20.82 43.11
CA ALA A 459 34.44 21.25 43.69
C ALA A 459 34.99 22.54 43.05
N ALA A 460 34.84 22.68 41.72
CA ALA A 460 35.23 23.90 41.01
C ALA A 460 34.38 25.12 41.42
N ALA A 461 33.07 24.94 41.62
CA ALA A 461 32.16 25.98 42.10
C ALA A 461 32.57 26.52 43.48
N THR A 462 32.96 25.63 44.39
CA THR A 462 33.32 25.99 45.77
C THR A 462 34.72 26.57 45.91
N THR A 463 35.62 26.30 44.97
CA THR A 463 37.00 26.80 44.97
C THR A 463 37.20 28.13 44.24
N LEU A 464 36.11 28.80 43.82
CA LEU A 464 36.03 30.13 43.20
C LEU A 464 37.31 30.58 42.44
N PRO A 465 37.32 30.49 41.09
CA PRO A 465 38.46 30.86 40.27
C PRO A 465 39.04 32.24 40.61
N GLY A 466 40.31 32.28 41.01
CA GLY A 466 41.00 33.53 41.34
C GLY A 466 40.81 34.06 42.76
N GLY A 467 40.09 33.31 43.62
CA GLY A 467 39.92 33.64 45.04
C GLY A 467 38.90 34.73 45.34
N THR A 468 38.71 34.99 46.63
CA THR A 468 37.83 36.04 47.15
C THR A 468 38.66 37.20 47.71
N ASP A 469 38.14 38.42 47.59
CA ASP A 469 38.68 39.57 48.30
C ASP A 469 38.42 39.49 49.81
N ASP A 470 39.01 40.42 50.58
CA ASP A 470 38.86 40.50 52.05
C ASP A 470 37.39 40.74 52.50
N SER A 471 36.51 41.09 51.56
CA SER A 471 35.07 41.25 51.78
C SER A 471 34.24 40.01 51.42
N GLY A 472 34.89 38.94 50.94
CA GLY A 472 34.27 37.68 50.52
C GLY A 472 33.71 37.69 49.09
N LYS A 473 33.97 38.74 48.29
CA LYS A 473 33.51 38.81 46.89
C LYS A 473 34.54 38.18 45.94
N PRO A 474 34.11 37.44 44.91
CA PRO A 474 35.03 36.90 43.91
C PRO A 474 35.78 38.02 43.17
N HIS A 475 37.11 37.90 43.07
CA HIS A 475 37.97 38.94 42.49
C HIS A 475 37.59 39.30 41.02
N TYR A 476 37.05 38.33 40.28
CA TYR A 476 36.71 38.46 38.87
C TYR A 476 35.21 38.58 38.59
N LEU A 477 34.39 38.90 39.59
CA LEU A 477 32.91 38.92 39.49
C LEU A 477 32.38 39.76 38.31
N ASN A 478 33.03 40.89 37.99
CA ASN A 478 32.62 41.80 36.91
C ASN A 478 33.17 41.43 35.52
N LYS A 479 33.89 40.30 35.39
CA LYS A 479 34.47 39.88 34.11
C LYS A 479 33.58 38.86 33.41
N THR A 480 33.46 39.02 32.09
CA THR A 480 32.70 38.10 31.22
C THR A 480 33.17 36.65 31.37
N SER A 481 34.48 36.40 31.52
CA SER A 481 35.02 35.04 31.69
C SER A 481 34.52 34.34 32.96
N PHE A 482 34.35 35.08 34.06
CA PHE A 482 33.81 34.54 35.31
C PHE A 482 32.31 34.22 35.19
N LEU A 483 31.55 35.06 34.47
CA LEU A 483 30.14 34.79 34.17
C LEU A 483 29.97 33.53 33.30
N VAL A 484 30.79 33.38 32.26
CA VAL A 484 30.77 32.19 31.39
C VAL A 484 31.16 30.93 32.17
N PHE A 485 32.16 31.01 33.06
CA PHE A 485 32.51 29.93 33.96
C PHE A 485 31.32 29.51 34.83
N ALA A 486 30.74 30.44 35.59
CA ALA A 486 29.67 30.13 36.53
C ALA A 486 28.42 29.54 35.85
N ILE A 487 28.04 30.07 34.68
CA ILE A 487 26.92 29.54 33.90
C ILE A 487 27.24 28.12 33.41
N SER A 488 28.42 27.91 32.81
CA SER A 488 28.79 26.59 32.25
C SER A 488 28.93 25.53 33.33
N ASP A 489 29.48 25.89 34.49
CA ASP A 489 29.62 25.04 35.66
C ASP A 489 28.24 24.62 36.22
N ALA A 490 27.30 25.58 36.38
CA ALA A 490 25.93 25.27 36.78
C ALA A 490 25.21 24.35 35.78
N PHE A 491 25.36 24.60 34.46
CA PHE A 491 24.79 23.73 33.42
C PHE A 491 25.38 22.32 33.47
N ALA A 492 26.70 22.20 33.67
CA ALA A 492 27.37 20.90 33.79
C ALA A 492 26.85 20.11 35.00
N PHE A 493 26.64 20.77 36.15
CA PHE A 493 26.12 20.15 37.36
C PHE A 493 24.68 19.67 37.20
N ILE A 494 23.77 20.53 36.71
CA ILE A 494 22.35 20.19 36.55
C ILE A 494 22.16 19.09 35.52
N SER A 495 22.85 19.17 34.38
CA SER A 495 22.79 18.12 33.35
C SER A 495 23.38 16.81 33.86
N SER A 496 24.48 16.83 34.62
CA SER A 496 25.04 15.62 35.22
C SER A 496 24.07 14.96 36.22
N ALA A 497 23.47 15.74 37.12
CA ALA A 497 22.48 15.24 38.06
C ALA A 497 21.27 14.63 37.33
N THR A 498 20.83 15.26 36.23
CA THR A 498 19.76 14.74 35.38
C THR A 498 20.15 13.42 34.70
N ALA A 499 21.38 13.31 34.19
CA ALA A 499 21.89 12.08 33.59
C ALA A 499 21.95 10.94 34.62
N ILE A 500 22.39 11.20 35.86
CA ILE A 500 22.38 10.23 36.96
C ILE A 500 20.96 9.69 37.19
N LEU A 501 19.96 10.57 37.27
CA LEU A 501 18.57 10.15 37.47
C LEU A 501 18.03 9.32 36.30
N ILE A 502 18.38 9.67 35.06
CA ILE A 502 17.99 8.90 33.87
C ILE A 502 18.64 7.50 33.90
N PHE A 503 19.94 7.39 34.17
CA PHE A 503 20.61 6.09 34.24
C PHE A 503 20.13 5.25 35.43
N LEU A 504 19.86 5.87 36.58
CA LEU A 504 19.20 5.20 37.71
C LEU A 504 17.82 4.66 37.32
N SER A 505 17.06 5.40 36.51
CA SER A 505 15.77 4.95 35.99
C SER A 505 15.86 3.73 35.07
N ILE A 506 17.02 3.51 34.42
CA ILE A 506 17.31 2.31 33.62
C ILE A 506 17.58 1.13 34.57
N LEU A 507 18.39 1.33 35.61
CA LEU A 507 18.72 0.27 36.58
C LEU A 507 17.49 -0.25 37.33
N VAL A 508 16.55 0.64 37.65
CA VAL A 508 15.30 0.29 38.38
C VAL A 508 14.17 -0.17 37.43
N SER A 509 14.39 -0.17 36.11
CA SER A 509 13.36 -0.64 35.16
C SER A 509 13.08 -2.14 35.31
N ARG A 510 11.89 -2.57 34.87
CA ARG A 510 11.42 -3.96 35.03
C ARG A 510 11.93 -4.92 33.94
N TYR A 511 12.61 -4.41 32.92
CA TYR A 511 13.18 -5.17 31.79
C TYR A 511 12.17 -6.12 31.11
N GLY A 512 10.89 -5.69 31.02
CA GLY A 512 9.89 -6.43 30.26
C GLY A 512 10.11 -6.32 28.75
N GLU A 513 9.56 -7.25 27.96
CA GLU A 513 9.68 -7.26 26.50
C GLU A 513 9.23 -5.94 25.84
N TYR A 514 8.16 -5.34 26.38
CA TYR A 514 7.66 -4.06 25.90
C TYR A 514 8.61 -2.90 26.21
N ASP A 515 9.35 -2.99 27.32
CA ASP A 515 10.28 -1.95 27.75
C ASP A 515 11.47 -1.86 26.79
N PHE A 516 11.94 -3.00 26.26
CA PHE A 516 13.03 -3.07 25.26
C PHE A 516 12.64 -2.49 23.90
N TYR A 517 11.36 -2.43 23.59
CA TYR A 517 10.90 -1.91 22.31
C TYR A 517 10.91 -0.37 22.24
N LYS A 518 10.75 0.32 23.37
CA LYS A 518 10.57 1.78 23.36
C LYS A 518 11.15 2.49 24.57
N SER A 519 10.76 2.07 25.77
CA SER A 519 11.07 2.77 27.02
C SER A 519 12.58 2.81 27.30
N LEU A 520 13.23 1.66 27.21
CA LEU A 520 14.64 1.47 27.57
C LEU A 520 15.61 2.12 26.57
N PRO A 521 15.47 1.91 25.24
CA PRO A 521 16.30 2.61 24.27
C PRO A 521 16.21 4.14 24.36
N LEU A 522 15.00 4.66 24.63
CA LEU A 522 14.77 6.10 24.77
C LEU A 522 15.45 6.69 26.00
N LYS A 523 15.32 6.02 27.15
CA LYS A 523 16.03 6.43 28.37
C LYS A 523 17.54 6.41 28.16
N LEU A 524 18.07 5.39 27.47
CA LEU A 524 19.50 5.29 27.17
C LEU A 524 19.98 6.43 26.28
N ILE A 525 19.29 6.71 25.17
CA ILE A 525 19.62 7.83 24.27
C ILE A 525 19.56 9.16 25.02
N SER A 526 18.47 9.40 25.76
CA SER A 526 18.29 10.63 26.54
C SER A 526 19.40 10.82 27.57
N GLY A 527 19.79 9.74 28.27
CA GLY A 527 20.89 9.73 29.23
C GLY A 527 22.23 10.06 28.58
N LEU A 528 22.56 9.44 27.44
CA LEU A 528 23.81 9.67 26.72
C LEU A 528 23.90 11.09 26.14
N ILE A 529 22.81 11.67 25.64
CA ILE A 529 22.76 13.06 25.17
C ILE A 529 22.98 14.03 26.33
N THR A 530 22.28 13.81 27.45
CA THR A 530 22.41 14.66 28.64
C THR A 530 23.83 14.59 29.21
N LEU A 531 24.45 13.41 29.21
CA LEU A 531 25.84 13.21 29.59
C LEU A 531 26.82 13.95 28.67
N ALA A 532 26.60 13.92 27.36
CA ALA A 532 27.44 14.64 26.40
C ALA A 532 27.36 16.17 26.60
N ILE A 533 26.16 16.69 26.88
CA ILE A 533 25.96 18.12 27.21
C ILE A 533 26.72 18.48 28.50
N SER A 534 26.65 17.62 29.51
CA SER A 534 27.36 17.82 30.77
C SER A 534 28.88 17.85 30.59
N ALA A 535 29.43 16.87 29.86
CA ALA A 535 30.87 16.80 29.58
C ALA A 535 31.35 18.01 28.77
N THR A 536 30.58 18.45 27.77
CA THR A 536 30.91 19.64 26.96
C THR A 536 30.90 20.91 27.81
N SER A 537 29.89 21.08 28.66
CA SER A 537 29.77 22.22 29.58
C SER A 537 30.93 22.24 30.58
N MET A 538 31.34 21.07 31.09
CA MET A 538 32.51 20.94 31.96
C MET A 538 33.81 21.34 31.23
N MET A 539 33.99 20.99 29.95
CA MET A 539 35.17 21.43 29.17
C MET A 539 35.21 22.94 28.95
N VAL A 540 34.05 23.59 28.81
CA VAL A 540 33.94 25.07 28.74
C VAL A 540 34.27 25.71 30.09
N ALA A 541 33.74 25.17 31.20
CA ALA A 541 34.06 25.62 32.55
C ALA A 541 35.57 25.48 32.84
N LEU A 542 36.17 24.35 32.47
CA LEU A 542 37.61 24.13 32.61
C LEU A 542 38.42 25.13 31.79
N SER A 543 38.05 25.35 30.52
CA SER A 543 38.73 26.30 29.64
C SER A 543 38.68 27.72 30.20
N THR A 544 37.50 28.18 30.61
CA THR A 544 37.29 29.53 31.17
C THR A 544 38.02 29.72 32.50
N ASN A 545 38.09 28.69 33.35
CA ASN A 545 38.89 28.72 34.57
C ASN A 545 40.39 28.99 34.29
N PHE A 546 40.98 28.34 33.29
CA PHE A 546 42.37 28.62 32.90
C PHE A 546 42.56 30.06 32.36
N PHE A 547 41.59 30.62 31.64
CA PHE A 547 41.64 32.02 31.22
C PHE A 547 41.55 33.01 32.38
N ILE A 548 40.84 32.66 33.47
CA ILE A 548 40.78 33.47 34.70
C ILE A 548 42.11 33.40 35.46
N ILE A 549 42.70 32.21 35.59
CA ILE A 549 43.96 32.01 36.34
C ILE A 549 45.15 32.70 35.64
N TYR A 550 45.24 32.60 34.32
CA TYR A 550 46.37 33.17 33.54
C TYR A 550 46.09 34.58 33.00
N PHE A 551 45.10 35.29 33.55
CA PHE A 551 44.61 36.57 33.03
C PHE A 551 45.70 37.66 32.87
N HIS A 552 46.69 37.68 33.77
CA HIS A 552 47.83 38.61 33.72
C HIS A 552 49.12 37.99 33.13
N GLY A 553 49.07 36.75 32.64
CA GLY A 553 50.20 36.01 32.08
C GLY A 553 50.09 35.78 30.56
N SER A 554 50.81 34.77 30.05
CA SER A 554 50.77 34.40 28.63
C SER A 554 49.41 33.79 28.24
N THR A 555 48.76 34.35 27.22
CA THR A 555 47.50 33.83 26.64
C THR A 555 47.69 32.55 25.84
N LEU A 556 48.93 32.20 25.46
CA LEU A 556 49.22 30.99 24.70
C LEU A 556 48.85 29.73 25.47
N VAL A 557 49.14 29.68 26.77
CA VAL A 557 48.92 28.48 27.59
C VAL A 557 47.41 28.13 27.72
N PRO A 558 46.51 29.06 28.10
CA PRO A 558 45.06 28.80 28.08
C PRO A 558 44.51 28.44 26.69
N SER A 559 45.01 29.06 25.62
CA SER A 559 44.58 28.74 24.25
C SER A 559 44.91 27.30 23.86
N PHE A 560 46.11 26.81 24.17
CA PHE A 560 46.47 25.40 23.93
C PHE A 560 45.61 24.46 24.77
N ILE A 561 45.46 24.72 26.08
CA ILE A 561 44.66 23.87 26.98
C ILE A 561 43.20 23.79 26.51
N SER A 562 42.63 24.90 26.07
CA SER A 562 41.25 24.91 25.56
C SER A 562 41.11 24.04 24.30
N ILE A 563 42.02 24.17 23.32
CA ILE A 563 42.01 23.33 22.11
C ILE A 563 42.12 21.83 22.45
N PHE A 564 43.03 21.45 23.33
CA PHE A 564 43.19 20.06 23.74
C PHE A 564 42.02 19.52 24.57
N SER A 565 41.35 20.38 25.35
CA SER A 565 40.19 19.99 26.16
C SER A 565 38.97 19.61 25.32
N PHE A 566 38.82 20.16 24.09
CA PHE A 566 37.72 19.84 23.19
C PHE A 566 37.98 18.62 22.28
N LEU A 567 39.23 18.17 22.14
CA LEU A 567 39.62 17.05 21.28
C LEU A 567 38.89 15.72 21.57
N PRO A 568 38.54 15.37 22.83
CA PRO A 568 37.79 14.14 23.12
C PRO A 568 36.34 14.13 22.60
N ILE A 569 35.74 15.30 22.32
CA ILE A 569 34.32 15.38 21.95
C ILE A 569 34.04 14.80 20.55
N PRO A 570 34.78 15.17 19.48
CA PRO A 570 34.62 14.54 18.17
C PRO A 570 34.89 13.02 18.19
N LEU A 571 35.86 12.58 19.00
CA LEU A 571 36.17 11.15 19.17
C LEU A 571 35.00 10.41 19.83
N TYR A 572 34.41 10.98 20.88
CA TYR A 572 33.22 10.41 21.52
C TYR A 572 32.03 10.34 20.55
N ILE A 573 31.77 11.41 19.78
CA ILE A 573 30.69 11.43 18.78
C ILE A 573 30.91 10.34 17.72
N GLY A 574 32.14 10.20 17.19
CA GLY A 574 32.46 9.18 16.19
C GLY A 574 32.30 7.75 16.71
N LEU A 575 32.75 7.48 17.94
CA LEU A 575 32.64 6.16 18.57
C LEU A 575 31.19 5.78 18.89
N GLN A 576 30.37 6.75 19.29
CA GLN A 576 28.96 6.51 19.63
C GLN A 576 28.03 6.57 18.42
N PHE A 577 28.47 7.11 17.28
CA PHE A 577 27.64 7.30 16.09
C PHE A 577 27.01 6.00 15.59
N SER A 578 27.77 4.90 15.55
CA SER A 578 27.23 3.59 15.15
C SER A 578 26.11 3.15 16.10
N LEU A 579 26.34 3.25 17.41
CA LEU A 579 25.37 2.86 18.43
C LEU A 579 24.08 3.72 18.34
N PHE A 580 24.22 5.04 18.18
CA PHE A 580 23.08 5.93 18.01
C PHE A 580 22.31 5.65 16.71
N SER A 581 23.03 5.44 15.60
CA SER A 581 22.43 5.10 14.31
C SER A 581 21.64 3.81 14.39
N ASP A 582 22.19 2.76 15.00
CA ASP A 582 21.54 1.46 15.13
C ASP A 582 20.28 1.54 16.00
N ILE A 583 20.34 2.26 17.12
CA ILE A 583 19.19 2.41 18.03
C ILE A 583 18.12 3.33 17.41
N ILE A 584 18.49 4.44 16.78
CA ILE A 584 17.55 5.39 16.16
C ILE A 584 16.91 4.78 14.91
N ASN A 585 17.66 4.08 14.07
CA ASN A 585 17.11 3.37 12.92
C ASN A 585 16.12 2.30 13.37
N SER A 586 16.48 1.50 14.36
CA SER A 586 15.61 0.47 14.94
C SER A 586 14.32 1.05 15.55
N THR A 587 14.40 2.22 16.20
CA THR A 587 13.28 2.79 16.98
C THR A 587 12.40 3.78 16.20
N TYR A 588 12.97 4.56 15.27
CA TYR A 588 12.32 5.73 14.66
C TYR A 588 12.24 5.73 13.13
N TYR A 589 13.31 5.38 12.42
CA TYR A 589 13.41 5.58 10.97
C TYR A 589 12.41 4.69 10.18
N TRP A 590 12.02 3.55 10.74
CA TRP A 590 11.00 2.67 10.17
C TRP A 590 9.55 3.19 10.30
N ARG A 591 9.31 4.27 11.06
CA ARG A 591 7.95 4.79 11.32
C ARG A 591 7.54 5.95 10.40
N THR A 592 8.48 6.76 9.94
CA THR A 592 8.20 7.92 9.07
C THR A 592 7.87 7.51 7.63
N LEU A 593 8.42 6.41 7.13
CA LEU A 593 7.98 5.75 5.89
C LEU A 593 6.67 4.95 6.06
N SER A 594 6.26 4.62 7.30
CA SER A 594 5.03 3.87 7.62
C SER A 594 3.74 4.71 7.61
N ASN A 595 3.81 6.03 7.38
CA ASN A 595 2.64 6.92 7.57
C ASN A 595 2.03 7.48 6.27
N HIS A 596 2.39 6.98 5.10
CA HIS A 596 1.67 7.26 3.83
C HIS A 596 0.97 6.00 3.31
N GLY A 597 0.04 5.47 4.10
CA GLY A 597 -0.72 4.28 3.72
C GLY A 597 -1.80 3.90 4.72
N LYS A 598 -2.71 4.84 5.05
CA LYS A 598 -3.95 4.54 5.77
C LYS A 598 -5.08 5.37 5.18
N ASN A 599 -5.87 4.72 4.33
CA ASN A 599 -7.32 4.83 4.26
C ASN A 599 -7.85 3.51 3.66
N MET A 600 -7.69 2.40 4.40
CA MET A 600 -8.51 1.20 4.21
C MET A 600 -9.67 1.29 5.20
N ILE A 601 -10.83 1.69 4.70
CA ILE A 601 -12.09 1.67 5.44
C ILE A 601 -12.62 0.23 5.37
N TYR A 602 -12.81 -0.36 6.54
CA TYR A 602 -13.60 -1.58 6.71
C TYR A 602 -15.05 -1.28 6.34
N VAL A 603 -15.62 -2.02 5.39
CA VAL A 603 -17.06 -2.16 5.26
C VAL A 603 -17.41 -3.58 5.67
N LEU A 604 -17.95 -3.70 6.87
CA LEU A 604 -18.75 -4.84 7.30
C LEU A 604 -20.10 -4.71 6.60
N GLU A 605 -20.39 -5.57 5.64
CA GLU A 605 -21.76 -5.76 5.14
C GLU A 605 -22.37 -7.03 5.75
N LYS A 606 -23.68 -6.93 5.96
CA LYS A 606 -24.56 -7.91 6.57
C LYS A 606 -25.47 -8.48 5.51
#